data_AF-A0AAW8ERA6-F1
#
_entry.id   AF-A0AAW8ERA6-F1
#
_cell.length_a   1.000
_cell.length_b   1.000
_cell.length_c   1.000
_cell.angle_alpha   90.00
_cell.angle_beta   90.00
_cell.angle_gamma   90.00
#
_symmetry.space_group_name_H-M   'P 1'
#
loop_
_entity.id
_entity.type
_entity.pdbx_description
1 polymer ?
#
loop_
_entity_poly.entity_id
_entity_poly.type
_entity_poly.pdbx_seq_one_letter_code
_entity_poly.pdbx_strand_id
1 'polypeptide(L)' 'MANWKGRLSVLAFGAAIAGIGYLLWASGDRVGFLFGLIGGACIAVSTMLPNSLFEKTVSFVGRFW' A
#
# COMPACT_ATOMS: atom_id res chain seq x y z
N MET A 1 -15.49 -2.47 -13.72
CA MET A 1 -14.98 -3.65 -12.97
C MET A 1 -13.45 -3.68 -12.82
N ALA A 2 -12.66 -3.17 -13.79
CA ALA A 2 -11.19 -3.13 -13.69
C ALA A 2 -10.65 -2.34 -12.48
N ASN A 3 -11.27 -1.20 -12.14
CA ASN A 3 -10.85 -0.35 -11.02
C ASN A 3 -10.97 -1.04 -9.64
N TRP A 4 -11.97 -1.91 -9.45
CA TRP A 4 -12.18 -2.57 -8.16
C TRP A 4 -11.11 -3.63 -7.88
N LYS A 5 -10.75 -4.43 -8.89
CA LYS A 5 -9.65 -5.41 -8.79
C LYS A 5 -8.32 -4.73 -8.48
N GLY A 6 -8.00 -3.62 -9.16
CA GLY A 6 -6.77 -2.86 -8.90
C GLY A 6 -6.69 -2.33 -7.47
N ARG A 7 -7.79 -1.75 -6.96
CA ARG A 7 -7.87 -1.28 -5.56
C ARG A 7 -7.71 -2.41 -4.55
N LEU A 8 -8.33 -3.56 -4.80
CA LEU A 8 -8.18 -4.74 -3.95
C LEU A 8 -6.74 -5.27 -3.95
N SER A 9 -6.06 -5.28 -5.10
CA SER A 9 -4.65 -5.68 -5.17
C SER A 9 -3.73 -4.75 -4.39
N VAL A 10 -3.91 -3.42 -4.51
CA VAL A 10 -3.10 -2.44 -3.77
C VAL A 10 -3.42 -2.47 -2.27
N LEU A 11 -4.69 -2.71 -1.91
CA LEU A 11 -5.11 -2.90 -0.52
C LEU A 11 -4.46 -4.15 0.09
N ALA A 12 -4.52 -5.29 -0.60
CA ALA A 12 -3.92 -6.54 -0.15
C ALA A 12 -2.40 -6.44 -0.03
N PHE A 13 -1.74 -5.78 -1.00
CA PHE A 13 -0.31 -5.51 -0.96
C PHE A 13 0.05 -4.59 0.22
N GLY A 14 -0.70 -3.51 0.43
CA GLY A 14 -0.51 -2.62 1.58
C GLY A 14 -0.69 -3.32 2.92
N ALA A 15 -1.70 -4.21 3.04
CA ALA A 15 -1.92 -5.01 4.24
C ALA A 15 -0.78 -6.00 4.51
N ALA A 16 -0.26 -6.66 3.47
CA ALA A 16 0.88 -7.56 3.60
C ALA A 16 2.13 -6.80 4.10
N ILE A 17 2.44 -5.65 3.50
CA ILE A 17 3.58 -4.82 3.90
C ILE A 17 3.39 -4.27 5.33
N ALA A 18 2.19 -3.82 5.68
CA ALA A 18 1.89 -3.34 7.02
C ALA A 18 2.08 -4.45 8.07
N GLY A 19 1.64 -5.67 7.75
CA GLY A 19 1.86 -6.86 8.58
C GLY A 19 3.34 -7.21 8.74
N ILE A 20 4.10 -7.22 7.64
CA ILE A 20 5.55 -7.45 7.67
C ILE A 20 6.27 -6.37 8.49
N GLY A 21 5.90 -5.10 8.30
CA GLY A 21 6.43 -3.97 9.06
C GLY A 21 6.15 -4.08 10.55
N TYR A 22 4.94 -4.49 10.93
CA TYR A 22 4.59 -4.77 12.32
C TYR A 22 5.42 -5.90 12.92
N LEU A 23 5.61 -7.01 12.18
CA LEU A 23 6.43 -8.15 12.64
C LEU A 23 7.91 -7.76 12.82
N LEU A 24 8.46 -7.00 11.88
CA LEU A 24 9.82 -6.46 11.97
C LEU A 24 9.97 -5.51 13.17
N TRP A 25 9.00 -4.62 13.37
CA TRP A 25 9.00 -3.70 14.50
C TRP A 25 8.88 -4.44 15.84
N ALA A 26 8.03 -5.47 15.91
CA ALA A 26 7.90 -6.36 17.07
C ALA A 26 9.19 -7.15 17.35
N SER A 27 9.99 -7.43 16.32
CA SER A 27 11.30 -8.08 16.44
C SER A 27 12.41 -7.11 16.88
N GLY A 28 12.10 -5.83 17.11
CA GLY A 28 13.04 -4.79 17.52
C GLY A 28 13.70 -4.03 16.36
N ASP A 29 13.33 -4.37 15.12
CA ASP A 29 13.89 -3.75 13.93
C ASP A 29 13.15 -2.45 13.60
N ARG A 30 13.83 -1.31 13.76
CA ARG A 30 13.23 0.02 13.56
C ARG A 30 12.79 0.26 12.13
N VAL A 31 13.34 -0.48 11.18
CA VAL A 31 12.94 -0.46 9.76
C VAL A 31 11.50 -0.97 9.59
N GLY A 32 11.02 -1.82 10.50
CA GLY A 32 9.64 -2.30 10.50
C GLY A 32 8.60 -1.17 10.60
N PHE A 33 8.91 -0.08 11.31
CA PHE A 33 8.04 1.09 11.37
C PHE A 33 7.87 1.75 10.00
N LEU A 34 8.95 1.87 9.22
CA LEU A 34 8.91 2.44 7.86
C LEU A 34 8.08 1.55 6.92
N PHE A 35 8.28 0.24 6.98
CA PHE A 35 7.44 -0.71 6.22
C PHE A 35 5.97 -0.61 6.64
N GLY A 36 5.69 -0.54 7.94
CA GLY A 36 4.33 -0.33 8.47
C GLY A 36 3.67 0.92 7.90
N LEU A 37 4.41 2.02 7.85
CA LEU A 37 3.97 3.30 7.29
C LEU A 37 3.68 3.22 5.79
N ILE A 38 4.56 2.57 5.02
CA ILE A 38 4.38 2.36 3.58
C ILE A 38 3.13 1.51 3.31
N GLY A 39 2.97 0.40 4.05
CA GLY A 39 1.79 -0.46 3.93
C GLY A 39 0.49 0.28 4.28
N GLY A 40 0.50 1.07 5.36
CA GLY A 40 -0.61 1.93 5.76
C GLY A 40 -0.95 2.98 4.69
N ALA A 41 0.05 3.60 4.07
CA ALA A 41 -0.15 4.55 2.98
C ALA A 41 -0.80 3.89 1.75
N CYS A 42 -0.39 2.67 1.38
CA CYS A 42 -1.03 1.91 0.30
C CYS A 42 -2.50 1.59 0.59
N ILE A 43 -2.84 1.23 1.83
CA ILE A 43 -4.23 1.01 2.26
C ILE A 43 -5.04 2.30 2.19
N ALA A 44 -4.48 3.41 2.70
CA ALA A 44 -5.12 4.72 2.66
C ALA A 44 -5.38 5.18 1.21
N VAL A 45 -4.39 5.03 0.32
CA VAL A 45 -4.56 5.32 -1.11
C VAL A 45 -5.64 4.45 -1.74
N SER A 46 -5.72 3.17 -1.37
CA SER A 46 -6.72 2.25 -1.94
C SER A 46 -8.15 2.57 -1.46
N THR A 47 -8.31 3.09 -0.25
CA THR A 47 -9.62 3.32 0.39
C THR A 47 -10.10 4.77 0.28
N MET A 48 -9.20 5.74 0.37
CA MET A 48 -9.53 7.17 0.48
C MET A 48 -9.44 7.93 -0.85
N LEU A 49 -8.60 7.51 -1.81
CA LEU A 49 -8.49 8.25 -3.08
C LEU A 49 -9.72 8.02 -3.98
N PRO A 50 -10.24 9.06 -4.64
CA PRO A 50 -11.22 8.88 -5.71
C PRO A 50 -10.58 8.13 -6.90
N ASN A 51 -11.40 7.38 -7.65
CA ASN A 51 -10.92 6.48 -8.72
C ASN A 51 -9.99 7.18 -9.74
N SER A 52 -10.27 8.44 -10.08
CA SER A 52 -9.47 9.24 -11.02
C SER A 52 -8.06 9.56 -10.52
N LEU A 53 -7.89 9.74 -9.21
CA LEU A 53 -6.57 9.95 -8.61
C LEU A 53 -5.85 8.61 -8.39
N PHE A 54 -6.58 7.57 -8.01
CA PHE A 54 -6.02 6.22 -7.83
C PHE A 54 -5.35 5.71 -9.10
N GLU A 55 -6.02 5.81 -10.27
CA GLU A 55 -5.44 5.40 -11.54
C GLU A 55 -4.18 6.20 -11.90
N LYS A 56 -4.15 7.51 -11.61
CA LYS A 56 -2.94 8.33 -11.82
C LYS A 56 -1.81 7.91 -10.90
N THR A 57 -2.09 7.65 -9.62
CA THR A 57 -1.08 7.20 -8.65
C THR A 57 -0.51 5.83 -9.03
N VAL A 58 -1.37 4.86 -9.37
CA VAL A 58 -0.93 3.53 -9.79
C VAL A 58 -0.17 3.59 -11.11
N SER A 59 -0.64 4.39 -12.08
CA SER A 59 0.06 4.58 -13.36
C SER A 59 1.41 5.26 -13.18
N PHE A 60 1.53 6.23 -12.26
CA PHE A 60 2.80 6.87 -11.92
C PHE A 60 3.75 5.86 -11.28
N VAL A 61 3.32 5.14 -10.25
CA VAL A 61 4.12 4.11 -9.57
C VAL A 61 4.56 3.00 -10.53
N GLY A 62 3.65 2.50 -11.35
CA GLY A 62 3.94 1.47 -12.37
C GLY A 62 4.84 1.96 -13.51
N ARG A 63 5.15 3.25 -13.58
CA ARG A 63 6.11 3.82 -14.55
C ARG A 63 7.54 3.83 -14.03
N PHE A 64 7.73 3.66 -12.71
CA PHE A 64 9.04 3.55 -12.07
C PHE A 64 9.46 2.10 -11.80
N TRP A 65 8.65 1.13 -12.24
CA TRP A 65 8.94 -0.30 -12.17
C TRP A 65 9.06 -0.87 -13.58
#